data_AF-A0A7W0W9M2-F1
#
_entry.id   AF-A0A7W0W9M2-F1
#
_cell.length_a   1.000
_cell.length_b   1.000
_cell.length_c   1.000
_cell.angle_alpha   90.00
_cell.angle_beta   90.00
_cell.angle_gamma   90.00
#
_symmetry.space_group_name_H-M   'P 1'
#
loop_
_entity.id
_entity.type
_entity.pdbx_description
1 polymer ?
#
loop_
_entity_poly.entity_id
_entity_poly.type
_entity_poly.pdbx_seq_one_letter_code
_entity_poly.pdbx_strand_id
1 'polypeptide(L)'
;MATDIGEHIVGAYLKLIKHCDIIDYNARTPGGGLVGLNELDVIGLDFKSKTAYLCEVTTHLNGMFYGTGPKSTIERIQKKYAHQRAYAASFLDDFPLRHYMFWSPYVPDGSITNGLRSIDGLEVVINKEYTDCVRQLQALAKKTTHDTNNPFFRVLQILEHLR
;
A
#
# COMPACT_ATOMS: atom_id res chain seq x y z
N MET A 1 -6.14 9.67 9.90
CA MET A 1 -5.92 11.07 9.45
C MET A 1 -6.83 11.30 8.25
N ALA A 2 -6.66 12.38 7.48
CA ALA A 2 -7.24 12.39 6.14
C ALA A 2 -6.44 11.40 5.27
N THR A 3 -7.13 10.54 4.54
CA THR A 3 -6.50 9.55 3.66
C THR A 3 -5.67 10.25 2.58
N ASP A 4 -4.40 9.86 2.44
CA ASP A 4 -3.51 10.44 1.44
C ASP A 4 -3.84 9.93 0.03
N ILE A 5 -3.46 10.68 -1.01
CA ILE A 5 -3.67 10.23 -2.39
C ILE A 5 -2.94 8.92 -2.70
N GLY A 6 -1.76 8.70 -2.11
CA GLY A 6 -1.04 7.43 -2.23
C GLY A 6 -1.83 6.26 -1.71
N GLU A 7 -2.47 6.42 -0.56
CA GLU A 7 -3.33 5.42 0.04
C GLU A 7 -4.52 5.12 -0.88
N HIS A 8 -5.15 6.14 -1.48
CA HIS A 8 -6.21 5.94 -2.46
C HIS A 8 -5.76 5.19 -3.72
N ILE A 9 -4.52 5.40 -4.19
CA ILE A 9 -3.95 4.63 -5.32
C ILE A 9 -3.85 3.16 -4.95
N VAL A 10 -3.26 2.85 -3.80
CA VAL A 10 -3.08 1.47 -3.33
C VAL A 10 -4.43 0.82 -3.06
N GLY A 11 -5.35 1.52 -2.40
CA GLY A 11 -6.71 1.04 -2.15
C GLY A 11 -7.49 0.76 -3.44
N ALA A 12 -7.33 1.59 -4.48
CA ALA A 12 -7.91 1.31 -5.80
C ALA A 12 -7.35 0.02 -6.40
N TYR A 13 -6.03 -0.17 -6.32
CA TYR A 13 -5.37 -1.37 -6.82
C TYR A 13 -5.85 -2.63 -6.09
N LEU A 14 -5.88 -2.59 -4.76
CA LEU A 14 -6.35 -3.71 -3.94
C LEU A 14 -7.81 -4.07 -4.24
N LYS A 15 -8.69 -3.06 -4.36
CA LYS A 15 -10.11 -3.28 -4.63
C LYS A 15 -10.38 -3.79 -6.04
N LEU A 16 -9.78 -3.15 -7.05
CA LEU A 16 -10.17 -3.35 -8.44
C LEU A 16 -9.34 -4.39 -9.18
N ILE A 17 -8.07 -4.54 -8.79
CA ILE A 17 -7.13 -5.47 -9.43
C ILE A 17 -6.92 -6.72 -8.57
N LYS A 18 -6.79 -6.56 -7.24
CA LYS A 18 -6.70 -7.71 -6.31
C LYS A 18 -8.05 -8.19 -5.80
N HIS A 19 -9.14 -7.53 -6.20
CA HIS A 19 -10.52 -7.92 -5.85
C HIS A 19 -10.79 -8.03 -4.34
N CYS A 20 -10.12 -7.22 -3.52
CA CYS A 20 -10.44 -7.13 -2.10
C CYS A 20 -11.87 -6.60 -1.91
N ASP A 21 -12.63 -7.26 -1.04
CA ASP A 21 -14.00 -6.92 -0.69
C ASP A 21 -14.06 -5.64 0.15
N ILE A 22 -13.10 -5.48 1.07
CA ILE A 22 -12.99 -4.32 1.95
C ILE A 22 -11.61 -3.71 1.83
N ILE A 23 -11.57 -2.37 1.79
CA ILE A 23 -10.37 -1.58 1.98
C ILE A 23 -10.57 -0.72 3.23
N ASP A 24 -9.66 -0.85 4.18
CA ASP A 24 -9.57 0.01 5.36
C ASP A 24 -8.34 0.91 5.23
N TYR A 25 -8.49 2.18 5.57
CA TYR A 25 -7.45 3.18 5.44
C TYR A 25 -7.12 3.74 6.81
N ASN A 26 -5.84 4.08 7.05
CA ASN A 26 -5.42 4.70 8.31
C ASN A 26 -5.80 3.81 9.52
N ALA A 27 -5.76 2.49 9.34
CA ALA A 27 -6.23 1.50 10.29
C ALA A 27 -5.35 1.53 11.53
N ARG A 28 -5.97 1.65 12.71
CA ARG A 28 -5.25 1.71 13.98
C ARG A 28 -5.38 0.42 14.76
N THR A 29 -4.32 0.11 15.48
CA THR A 29 -4.37 -0.98 16.46
C THR A 29 -5.41 -0.64 17.55
N PRO A 30 -6.39 -1.52 17.83
CA PRO A 30 -7.31 -1.32 18.94
C PRO A 30 -6.56 -1.18 20.27
N GLY A 31 -6.95 -0.21 21.10
CA GLY A 31 -6.37 0.02 22.42
C GLY A 31 -5.95 1.47 22.67
N GLY A 32 -5.28 1.70 23.80
CA GLY A 32 -4.77 3.01 24.22
C GLY A 32 -3.24 3.06 24.33
N GLY A 33 -2.71 4.23 24.67
CA GLY A 33 -1.27 4.44 24.83
C GLY A 33 -0.50 4.37 23.50
N LEU A 34 0.81 4.08 23.58
CA LEU A 34 1.70 4.07 22.41
C LEU A 34 1.31 3.02 21.36
N VAL A 35 0.72 1.90 21.78
CA VAL A 35 0.28 0.83 20.87
C VAL A 35 -0.89 1.29 20.00
N GLY A 36 -1.87 1.99 20.59
CA GLY A 36 -3.01 2.54 19.85
C GLY A 36 -2.66 3.69 18.89
N LEU A 37 -1.42 4.22 18.97
CA LEU A 37 -0.90 5.20 18.02
C LEU A 37 -0.30 4.55 16.77
N ASN A 38 -0.09 3.22 16.77
CA ASN A 38 0.39 2.52 15.58
C ASN A 38 -0.72 2.45 14.52
N GLU A 39 -0.42 3.03 13.38
CA GLU A 39 -1.30 3.17 12.23
C GLU A 39 -0.71 2.41 11.03
N LEU A 40 -1.59 1.72 10.31
CA LEU A 40 -1.32 1.08 9.03
C LEU A 40 -2.02 1.89 7.94
N ASP A 41 -1.31 2.17 6.85
CA ASP A 41 -1.78 3.12 5.85
C ASP A 41 -2.99 2.54 5.07
N VAL A 42 -2.87 1.30 4.56
CA VAL A 42 -3.97 0.62 3.84
C VAL A 42 -4.01 -0.87 4.17
N ILE A 43 -5.19 -1.40 4.46
CA ILE A 43 -5.47 -2.84 4.59
C ILE A 43 -6.52 -3.23 3.55
N GLY A 44 -6.24 -4.28 2.77
CA GLY A 44 -7.22 -4.92 1.89
C GLY A 44 -7.56 -6.32 2.36
N LEU A 45 -8.84 -6.68 2.39
CA LEU A 45 -9.32 -8.00 2.77
C LEU A 45 -10.10 -8.63 1.62
N ASP A 46 -9.68 -9.81 1.18
CA ASP A 46 -10.42 -10.70 0.29
C ASP A 46 -10.99 -11.86 1.13
N PHE A 47 -12.31 -11.88 1.31
CA PHE A 47 -13.02 -12.86 2.11
C PHE A 47 -13.14 -14.21 1.41
N LYS A 48 -13.12 -14.24 0.08
CA LYS A 48 -13.23 -15.47 -0.70
C LYS A 48 -11.96 -16.29 -0.61
N SER A 49 -10.81 -15.67 -0.80
CA SER A 49 -9.51 -16.35 -0.68
C SER A 49 -8.95 -16.35 0.75
N LYS A 50 -9.60 -15.62 1.66
CA LYS A 50 -9.12 -15.36 3.03
C LYS A 50 -7.70 -14.77 3.02
N THR A 51 -7.49 -13.78 2.16
CA THR A 51 -6.22 -13.10 1.98
C THR A 51 -6.28 -11.67 2.53
N ALA A 52 -5.29 -11.30 3.32
CA ALA A 52 -5.09 -9.94 3.79
C ALA A 52 -3.86 -9.29 3.15
N TYR A 53 -4.00 -8.04 2.71
CA TYR A 53 -2.92 -7.21 2.19
C TYR A 53 -2.71 -6.05 3.14
N LEU A 54 -1.52 -5.91 3.72
CA LEU A 54 -1.17 -4.84 4.64
C LEU A 54 -0.10 -3.98 4.00
N CYS A 55 -0.42 -2.72 3.72
CA CYS A 55 0.41 -1.85 2.89
C CYS A 55 0.93 -0.65 3.69
N GLU A 56 2.22 -0.37 3.56
CA GLU A 56 2.83 0.90 3.91
C GLU A 56 3.03 1.68 2.60
N VAL A 57 2.66 2.95 2.59
CA VAL A 57 2.58 3.77 1.38
C VAL A 57 3.38 5.06 1.54
N THR A 58 4.17 5.36 0.51
CA THR A 58 4.95 6.59 0.44
C THR A 58 4.85 7.18 -0.95
N THR A 59 4.72 8.50 -1.07
CA THR A 59 4.45 9.18 -2.35
C THR A 59 5.54 10.18 -2.74
N HIS A 60 6.74 10.07 -2.16
CA HIS A 60 7.85 10.95 -2.47
C HIS A 60 8.31 10.79 -3.93
N LEU A 61 8.21 11.86 -4.73
CA LEU A 61 8.58 11.83 -6.15
C LEU A 61 10.09 12.02 -6.39
N ASN A 62 10.80 12.65 -5.44
CA ASN A 62 12.25 12.91 -5.54
C ASN A 62 13.10 11.84 -4.84
N GLY A 63 12.49 10.70 -4.51
CA GLY A 63 13.13 9.59 -3.81
C GLY A 63 12.92 9.65 -2.31
N MET A 64 13.23 8.53 -1.65
CA MET A 64 13.00 8.34 -0.23
C MET A 64 14.30 8.41 0.56
N PHE A 65 14.46 9.47 1.36
CA PHE A 65 15.51 9.56 2.36
C PHE A 65 14.86 9.83 3.73
N TYR A 66 14.73 8.80 4.55
CA TYR A 66 14.38 8.97 5.95
C TYR A 66 15.65 9.16 6.78
N GLY A 67 15.71 10.22 7.57
CA GLY A 67 16.82 10.48 8.48
C GLY A 67 18.11 10.85 7.73
N THR A 68 19.23 10.22 8.11
CA THR A 68 20.58 10.59 7.67
C THR A 68 21.10 9.79 6.48
N GLY A 69 20.33 8.83 5.96
CA GLY A 69 20.70 8.11 4.73
C GLY A 69 19.99 6.78 4.51
N PRO A 70 20.50 5.94 3.58
CA PRO A 70 19.88 4.68 3.18
C PRO A 70 19.59 3.71 4.33
N LYS A 71 20.50 3.59 5.29
CA LYS A 71 20.37 2.67 6.43
C LYS A 71 19.16 3.03 7.29
N SER A 72 18.98 4.29 7.64
CA SER A 72 17.83 4.74 8.44
C SER A 72 16.51 4.61 7.69
N THR A 73 16.51 4.75 6.36
CA THR A 73 15.35 4.42 5.52
C THR A 73 14.96 2.95 5.67
N ILE A 74 15.92 2.03 5.46
CA ILE A 74 15.65 0.59 5.53
C ILE A 74 15.18 0.19 6.93
N GLU A 75 15.84 0.67 7.99
CA GLU A 75 15.45 0.39 9.39
C GLU A 75 14.02 0.87 9.71
N ARG A 76 13.62 2.03 9.17
CA ARG A 76 12.26 2.54 9.36
C ARG A 76 11.24 1.66 8.68
N ILE A 77 11.49 1.22 7.44
CA ILE A 77 10.58 0.32 6.72
C ILE A 77 10.53 -1.06 7.40
N GLN A 78 11.65 -1.58 7.90
CA GLN A 78 11.66 -2.81 8.70
C GLN A 78 10.78 -2.71 9.95
N LYS A 79 10.79 -1.56 10.65
CA LYS A 79 9.90 -1.32 11.80
C LYS A 79 8.43 -1.31 11.39
N LYS A 80 8.09 -0.63 10.29
CA LYS A 80 6.72 -0.62 9.75
C LYS A 80 6.25 -2.03 9.36
N TYR A 81 7.11 -2.79 8.68
CA TYR A 81 6.85 -4.20 8.36
C TYR A 81 6.61 -5.06 9.62
N ALA A 82 7.43 -4.89 10.66
CA ALA A 82 7.25 -5.59 11.94
C ALA A 82 5.89 -5.25 12.59
N HIS A 83 5.45 -3.99 12.51
CA HIS A 83 4.15 -3.56 13.02
C HIS A 83 3.00 -4.19 12.22
N GLN A 84 3.09 -4.25 10.90
CA GLN A 84 2.09 -4.92 10.07
C GLN A 84 1.95 -6.41 10.45
N ARG A 85 3.08 -7.09 10.63
CA ARG A 85 3.11 -8.48 11.09
C ARG A 85 2.45 -8.67 12.45
N ALA A 86 2.77 -7.81 13.41
CA ALA A 86 2.19 -7.86 14.75
C ALA A 86 0.67 -7.61 14.72
N TYR A 87 0.23 -6.64 13.92
CA TYR A 87 -1.21 -6.37 13.71
C TYR A 87 -1.91 -7.59 13.13
N ALA A 88 -1.39 -8.15 12.03
CA ALA A 88 -2.01 -9.31 11.38
C ALA A 88 -2.07 -10.53 12.31
N ALA A 89 -1.02 -10.76 13.10
CA ALA A 89 -0.97 -11.85 14.08
C ALA A 89 -1.94 -11.67 15.25
N SER A 90 -2.42 -10.45 15.50
CA SER A 90 -3.31 -10.17 16.63
C SER A 90 -4.78 -10.06 16.22
N PHE A 91 -5.06 -9.65 14.97
CA PHE A 91 -6.41 -9.26 14.55
C PHE A 91 -6.89 -9.92 13.27
N LEU A 92 -6.03 -10.63 12.52
CA LEU A 92 -6.36 -11.19 11.21
C LEU A 92 -6.18 -12.71 11.17
N ASP A 93 -6.55 -13.41 12.25
CA ASP A 93 -6.44 -14.88 12.34
C ASP A 93 -7.31 -15.62 11.32
N ASP A 94 -8.44 -15.02 10.92
CA ASP A 94 -9.30 -15.56 9.86
C ASP A 94 -8.71 -15.42 8.44
N PHE A 95 -7.58 -14.71 8.30
CA PHE A 95 -6.85 -14.47 7.05
C PHE A 95 -5.46 -15.11 7.11
N PRO A 96 -5.34 -16.42 6.85
CA PRO A 96 -4.06 -17.13 6.95
C PRO A 96 -3.08 -16.72 5.83
N LEU A 97 -3.59 -16.26 4.68
CA LEU A 97 -2.76 -15.73 3.59
C LEU A 97 -2.55 -14.23 3.81
N ARG A 98 -1.30 -13.81 4.01
CA ARG A 98 -0.96 -12.44 4.39
C ARG A 98 0.15 -11.92 3.51
N HIS A 99 -0.13 -10.82 2.81
CA HIS A 99 0.83 -10.08 2.01
C HIS A 99 1.18 -8.78 2.72
N TYR A 100 2.47 -8.57 2.96
CA TYR A 100 2.97 -7.35 3.57
C TYR A 100 3.70 -6.57 2.49
N MET A 101 3.23 -5.37 2.22
CA MET A 101 3.63 -4.62 1.05
C MET A 101 4.17 -3.25 1.44
N PHE A 102 5.19 -2.81 0.71
CA PHE A 102 5.68 -1.45 0.75
C PHE A 102 5.58 -0.82 -0.64
N TRP A 103 4.95 0.34 -0.71
CA TRP A 103 4.62 1.04 -1.95
C TRP A 103 5.34 2.39 -2.04
N SER A 104 6.02 2.63 -3.17
CA SER A 104 6.62 3.94 -3.45
C SER A 104 6.76 4.20 -4.95
N PRO A 105 6.38 5.37 -5.47
CA PRO A 105 6.49 5.66 -6.90
C PRO A 105 7.94 5.70 -7.38
N TYR A 106 8.85 6.17 -6.54
CA TYR A 106 10.26 6.29 -6.90
C TYR A 106 11.20 6.08 -5.70
N VAL A 107 12.14 5.17 -5.87
CA VAL A 107 13.26 4.90 -4.97
C VAL A 107 14.53 4.84 -5.82
N PRO A 108 15.55 5.68 -5.55
CA PRO A 108 16.79 5.66 -6.30
C PRO A 108 17.46 4.29 -6.27
N ASP A 109 17.87 3.80 -7.44
CA ASP A 109 18.54 2.51 -7.55
C ASP A 109 19.85 2.51 -6.75
N GLY A 110 20.06 1.47 -5.95
CA GLY A 110 21.27 1.30 -5.16
C GLY A 110 20.98 0.68 -3.79
N SER A 111 21.59 1.24 -2.75
CA SER A 111 21.57 0.67 -1.40
C SER A 111 20.16 0.55 -0.82
N ILE A 112 19.27 1.51 -1.08
CA ILE A 112 17.89 1.47 -0.58
C ILE A 112 17.10 0.36 -1.29
N THR A 113 17.07 0.33 -2.62
CA THR A 113 16.32 -0.69 -3.36
C THR A 113 16.81 -2.10 -3.04
N ASN A 114 18.12 -2.30 -2.95
CA ASN A 114 18.71 -3.58 -2.57
C ASN A 114 18.37 -3.97 -1.13
N GLY A 115 18.47 -3.02 -0.19
CA GLY A 115 18.18 -3.26 1.22
C GLY A 115 16.71 -3.52 1.51
N LEU A 116 15.79 -2.91 0.76
CA LEU A 116 14.36 -3.20 0.85
C LEU A 116 14.05 -4.60 0.31
N ARG A 117 14.62 -4.96 -0.85
CA ARG A 117 14.43 -6.28 -1.47
C ARG A 117 15.06 -7.42 -0.67
N SER A 118 16.00 -7.14 0.22
CA SER A 118 16.59 -8.16 1.11
C SER A 118 15.79 -8.38 2.40
N ILE A 119 14.67 -7.69 2.62
CA ILE A 119 13.77 -7.94 3.74
C ILE A 119 12.88 -9.14 3.39
N ASP A 120 13.14 -10.28 4.03
CA ASP A 120 12.37 -11.50 3.80
C ASP A 120 10.89 -11.31 4.14
N GLY A 121 10.02 -11.79 3.25
CA GLY A 121 8.56 -11.69 3.39
C GLY A 121 7.95 -10.29 3.17
N LEU A 122 8.74 -9.28 2.76
CA LEU A 122 8.21 -7.97 2.36
C LEU A 122 8.12 -7.86 0.83
N GLU A 123 6.92 -7.58 0.33
CA GLU A 123 6.69 -7.28 -1.08
C GLU A 123 6.97 -5.81 -1.37
N VAL A 124 7.93 -5.56 -2.26
CA VAL A 124 8.41 -4.21 -2.56
C VAL A 124 7.85 -3.77 -3.91
N VAL A 125 6.80 -2.93 -3.89
CA VAL A 125 6.16 -2.36 -5.07
C VAL A 125 6.67 -0.94 -5.29
N ILE A 126 7.80 -0.84 -6.00
CA ILE A 126 8.49 0.43 -6.24
C ILE A 126 8.74 0.65 -7.73
N ASN A 127 9.13 1.87 -8.13
CA ASN A 127 9.64 2.17 -9.46
C ASN A 127 8.76 1.63 -10.60
N LYS A 128 9.28 0.65 -11.36
CA LYS A 128 8.58 0.06 -12.50
C LYS A 128 7.35 -0.73 -12.06
N GLU A 129 7.47 -1.52 -10.99
CA GLU A 129 6.39 -2.34 -10.44
C GLU A 129 5.23 -1.45 -9.96
N TYR A 130 5.53 -0.32 -9.31
CA TYR A 130 4.53 0.70 -8.98
C TYR A 130 3.87 1.28 -10.23
N THR A 131 4.68 1.66 -11.22
CA THR A 131 4.19 2.21 -12.50
C THR A 131 3.26 1.23 -13.22
N ASP A 132 3.61 -0.06 -13.23
CA ASP A 132 2.80 -1.10 -13.86
C ASP A 132 1.46 -1.31 -13.13
N CYS A 133 1.42 -1.17 -11.81
CA CYS A 133 0.16 -1.20 -11.04
C CYS A 133 -0.76 -0.03 -11.40
N VAL A 134 -0.21 1.19 -11.50
CA VAL A 134 -0.99 2.37 -11.91
C VAL A 134 -1.48 2.23 -13.35
N ARG A 135 -0.66 1.71 -14.26
CA ARG A 135 -1.07 1.46 -15.66
C ARG A 135 -2.20 0.44 -15.78
N GLN A 136 -2.22 -0.59 -14.93
CA GLN A 136 -3.35 -1.53 -14.87
C GLN A 136 -4.65 -0.81 -14.46
N LEU A 137 -4.58 0.09 -13.48
CA LEU A 137 -5.72 0.93 -13.11
C LEU A 137 -6.16 1.84 -14.26
N GLN A 138 -5.23 2.50 -14.96
CA GLN A 138 -5.57 3.33 -16.13
C GLN A 138 -6.25 2.52 -17.23
N ALA A 139 -5.73 1.32 -17.54
CA ALA A 139 -6.30 0.44 -18.55
C ALA A 139 -7.72 -0.02 -18.19
N LEU A 140 -8.01 -0.23 -16.90
CA LEU A 140 -9.35 -0.53 -16.41
C LEU A 140 -10.26 0.70 -16.44
N ALA A 141 -9.74 1.87 -16.04
CA ALA A 141 -10.47 3.13 -16.02
C ALA A 141 -10.95 3.51 -17.43
N LYS A 142 -10.15 3.29 -18.47
CA LYS A 142 -10.54 3.50 -19.87
C LYS A 142 -11.74 2.66 -20.34
N LYS A 143 -12.00 1.52 -19.69
CA LYS A 143 -13.07 0.58 -20.07
C LYS A 143 -14.30 0.67 -19.18
N THR A 144 -14.27 1.49 -18.12
CA THR A 144 -15.29 1.52 -17.09
C THR A 144 -15.72 2.96 -16.79
N THR A 145 -17.02 3.15 -16.59
CA THR A 145 -17.60 4.48 -16.32
C THR A 145 -18.38 4.54 -15.01
N HIS A 146 -18.72 3.39 -14.44
CA HIS A 146 -19.40 3.29 -13.15
C HIS A 146 -18.48 3.75 -12.02
N ASP A 147 -19.06 4.44 -11.04
CA ASP A 147 -18.31 4.87 -9.85
C ASP A 147 -17.93 3.64 -9.00
N THR A 148 -16.67 3.59 -8.60
CA THR A 148 -16.11 2.52 -7.77
C THR A 148 -15.94 2.95 -6.31
N ASN A 149 -16.38 4.15 -5.94
CA ASN A 149 -16.20 4.77 -4.63
C ASN A 149 -14.73 4.88 -4.21
N ASN A 150 -13.82 5.11 -5.17
CA ASN A 150 -12.42 5.45 -4.91
C ASN A 150 -12.08 6.77 -5.64
N PRO A 151 -11.73 7.85 -4.92
CA PRO A 151 -11.48 9.16 -5.51
C PRO A 151 -10.38 9.16 -6.59
N PHE A 152 -9.27 8.45 -6.35
CA PHE A 152 -8.18 8.37 -7.32
C PHE A 152 -8.62 7.66 -8.61
N PHE A 153 -9.29 6.52 -8.48
CA PHE A 153 -9.78 5.81 -9.66
C PHE A 153 -10.81 6.62 -10.44
N ARG A 154 -11.66 7.39 -9.74
CA ARG A 154 -12.60 8.31 -10.38
C ARG A 154 -11.88 9.38 -11.20
N VAL A 155 -10.77 9.93 -10.69
CA VAL A 155 -9.92 10.85 -11.46
C VAL A 155 -9.39 10.18 -12.72
N LEU A 156 -8.89 8.94 -12.63
CA LEU A 156 -8.44 8.20 -13.83
C LEU A 156 -9.56 8.03 -14.85
N GLN A 157 -10.76 7.63 -14.42
CA GLN A 157 -11.91 7.49 -15.33
C GLN A 157 -12.24 8.80 -16.04
N ILE A 158 -12.21 9.94 -15.32
CA ILE A 158 -12.44 11.26 -15.92
C ILE A 158 -11.36 11.54 -16.97
N LEU A 159 -10.08 11.40 -16.61
CA LEU A 159 -8.96 11.68 -17.51
C LEU A 159 -8.99 10.82 -18.80
N GLU A 160 -9.33 9.54 -18.68
CA GLU A 160 -9.40 8.61 -19.82
C GLU A 160 -10.61 8.85 -20.75
N HIS A 161 -11.59 9.65 -20.33
CA HIS A 161 -12.82 9.91 -21.08
C HIS A 161 -13.04 11.40 -21.43
N LEU A 162 -12.03 12.26 -21.24
CA LEU A 162 -12.05 13.64 -21.74
C LEU A 162 -12.15 13.64 -23.28
N ARG A 163 -12.78 14.67 -23.86
CA ARG A 163 -13.03 14.83 -25.31
C ARG A 163 -12.28 16.02 -25.87
#